data_AF-A0A9P8T211-F1
#
_entry.id   AF-A0A9P8T211-F1
#
_cell.length_a   1.000
_cell.length_b   1.000
_cell.length_c   1.000
_cell.angle_alpha   90.00
_cell.angle_beta   90.00
_cell.angle_gamma   90.00
#
_symmetry.space_group_name_H-M   'P 1'
#
loop_
_entity.id
_entity.type
_entity.pdbx_description
1 polymer ?
#
loop_
_entity_poly.entity_id
_entity_poly.type
_entity_poly.pdbx_seq_one_letter_code
_entity_poly.pdbx_strand_id
1 'polypeptide(L)'
;MIISEVAKYYKDQYAESQREHIRRLLQEKRPSNGPFARQVAAVSHLMDKYMDSDAQSAALDVVLESGIYDKLEPFADEPDYIDRLVKSLLEWYKNEFFQWINKPACECGNSDQNQIQPLQPMRPYTRAHFEGQAGIVERYKCGKCSKTIEFPRYNNPKTLLSFRKGRCGEWNNCFILILCSLGLNVRYVWNAEDHVWCEFFSKNLNRWIHLDSCENQFDNPTLYCTGWGKKMSYVFAIHRNYIADVSAKYIKKNQLPRDKISEQQLADTMAYINLTKWLTLDTEDLLTTLADFMNDSRTRTLAPTPSPAKQLPRQSGAPEWTATRGEAGSRNQ
;
A
#
# COMPACT_ATOMS: atom_id res chain seq x y z
N MET A 1 2.16 -11.95 -44.90
CA MET A 1 2.25 -11.50 -43.50
C MET A 1 1.05 -10.60 -43.25
N ILE A 2 0.13 -11.01 -42.40
CA ILE A 2 -1.02 -10.18 -42.00
C ILE A 2 -0.47 -9.04 -41.12
N ILE A 3 -1.07 -7.85 -41.15
CA ILE A 3 -0.60 -6.66 -40.40
C ILE A 3 -0.36 -6.97 -38.91
N SER A 4 -1.16 -7.86 -38.31
CA SER A 4 -0.99 -8.31 -36.93
C SER A 4 0.34 -9.04 -36.68
N GLU A 5 0.80 -9.85 -37.63
CA GLU A 5 2.08 -10.56 -37.55
C GLU A 5 3.26 -9.59 -37.66
N VAL A 6 3.13 -8.58 -38.54
CA VAL A 6 4.12 -7.49 -38.68
C VAL A 6 4.23 -6.71 -37.37
N ALA A 7 3.09 -6.32 -36.79
CA ALA A 7 3.06 -5.57 -35.54
C ALA A 7 3.67 -6.37 -34.38
N LYS A 8 3.36 -7.66 -34.28
CA LYS A 8 3.98 -8.56 -33.29
C LYS A 8 5.50 -8.63 -33.47
N TYR A 9 5.98 -8.81 -34.70
CA TYR A 9 7.42 -8.84 -34.99
C TYR A 9 8.14 -7.56 -34.51
N TYR A 10 7.59 -6.38 -34.81
CA TYR A 10 8.19 -5.12 -34.35
C TYR A 10 8.13 -4.95 -32.83
N LYS A 11 7.05 -5.37 -32.16
CA LYS A 11 6.97 -5.38 -30.70
C LYS A 11 8.08 -6.24 -30.09
N ASP A 12 8.25 -7.46 -30.59
CA ASP A 12 9.26 -8.39 -30.09
C ASP A 12 10.69 -7.87 -30.33
N GLN A 13 10.98 -7.33 -31.51
CA GLN A 13 12.29 -6.72 -31.81
C GLN A 13 12.58 -5.51 -30.92
N TYR A 14 11.60 -4.63 -30.71
CA TYR A 14 11.77 -3.48 -29.85
C TYR A 14 11.98 -3.90 -28.39
N ALA A 15 11.22 -4.88 -27.90
CA ALA A 15 11.38 -5.41 -26.55
C ALA A 15 12.76 -6.04 -26.32
N GLU A 16 13.27 -6.84 -27.26
CA GLU A 16 14.62 -7.42 -27.13
C GLU A 16 15.70 -6.32 -27.14
N SER A 17 15.54 -5.29 -27.98
CA SER A 17 16.43 -4.12 -27.96
C SER A 17 16.44 -3.43 -26.59
N GLN A 18 15.28 -3.28 -25.95
CA GLN A 18 15.19 -2.75 -24.58
C GLN A 18 15.87 -3.67 -23.57
N ARG A 19 15.68 -4.99 -23.66
CA ARG A 19 16.37 -5.96 -22.77
C ARG A 19 17.87 -5.86 -22.88
N GLU A 20 18.41 -5.75 -24.09
CA GLU A 20 19.85 -5.61 -24.29
C GLU A 20 20.39 -4.29 -23.73
N HIS A 21 19.62 -3.20 -23.85
CA HIS A 21 19.96 -1.95 -23.17
C HIS A 21 19.94 -2.10 -21.64
N ILE A 22 18.92 -2.76 -21.09
CA ILE A 22 18.81 -3.02 -19.65
C ILE A 22 20.00 -3.86 -19.15
N ARG A 23 20.39 -4.92 -19.86
CA ARG A 23 21.56 -5.76 -19.51
C ARG A 23 22.84 -4.93 -19.42
N ARG A 24 23.07 -4.01 -20.37
CA ARG A 24 24.20 -3.09 -20.33
C ARG A 24 24.14 -2.14 -19.13
N LEU A 25 22.99 -1.53 -18.87
CA LEU A 25 22.81 -0.66 -17.71
C LEU A 25 23.07 -1.38 -16.38
N LEU A 26 22.68 -2.65 -16.26
CA LEU A 26 22.94 -3.45 -15.06
C LEU A 26 24.43 -3.81 -14.86
N GLN A 27 25.25 -3.76 -15.90
CA GLN A 27 26.70 -3.91 -15.76
C GLN A 27 27.35 -2.64 -15.17
N GLU A 28 26.77 -1.47 -15.46
CA GLU A 28 27.25 -0.16 -15.01
C GLU A 28 26.70 0.23 -13.63
N LYS A 29 25.43 -0.12 -13.36
CA LYS A 29 24.73 0.23 -12.13
C LYS A 29 24.93 -0.84 -11.07
N ARG A 30 25.32 -0.43 -9.86
CA ARG A 30 25.33 -1.31 -8.68
C ARG A 30 24.49 -0.69 -7.57
N PRO A 31 23.62 -1.49 -6.91
CA PRO A 31 22.88 -0.99 -5.77
C PRO A 31 23.84 -0.70 -4.62
N SER A 32 23.48 0.24 -3.75
CA SER A 32 24.21 0.44 -2.51
C SER A 32 24.04 -0.78 -1.60
N ASN A 33 25.11 -1.17 -0.91
CA ASN A 33 25.07 -2.22 0.12
C ASN A 33 24.76 -1.65 1.52
N GLY A 34 24.29 -0.40 1.60
CA GLY A 34 23.91 0.22 2.87
C GLY A 34 22.66 -0.42 3.50
N PRO A 35 22.44 -0.27 4.82
CA PRO A 35 21.25 -0.77 5.50
C PRO A 35 19.95 -0.28 4.88
N PHE A 36 19.87 1.01 4.52
CA PHE A 36 18.68 1.58 3.92
C PHE A 36 18.44 1.05 2.50
N ALA A 37 19.48 0.86 1.69
CA ALA A 37 19.34 0.25 0.37
C ALA A 37 18.80 -1.19 0.43
N ARG A 38 19.25 -1.99 1.42
CA ARG A 38 18.66 -3.31 1.69
C ARG A 38 17.19 -3.22 2.09
N GLN A 39 16.82 -2.19 2.86
CA GLN A 39 15.43 -1.93 3.20
C GLN A 39 14.61 -1.57 1.95
N VAL A 40 15.13 -0.72 1.05
CA VAL A 40 14.49 -0.40 -0.24
C VAL A 40 14.27 -1.66 -1.07
N ALA A 41 15.27 -2.53 -1.16
CA ALA A 41 15.15 -3.81 -1.84
C ALA A 41 14.05 -4.69 -1.21
N ALA A 42 14.04 -4.83 0.12
CA ALA A 42 13.02 -5.60 0.83
C ALA A 42 11.60 -5.06 0.60
N VAL A 43 11.40 -3.73 0.66
CA VAL A 43 10.06 -3.15 0.45
C VAL A 43 9.60 -3.26 -1.01
N SER A 44 10.52 -3.37 -1.98
CA SER A 44 10.18 -3.51 -3.40
C SER A 44 9.40 -4.80 -3.73
N HIS A 45 9.37 -5.75 -2.80
CA HIS A 45 8.64 -7.03 -2.88
C HIS A 45 7.28 -7.01 -2.15
N LEU A 46 6.87 -5.88 -1.57
CA LEU A 46 5.63 -5.81 -0.78
C LEU A 46 4.37 -6.14 -1.59
N MET A 47 4.40 -5.95 -2.91
CA MET A 47 3.28 -6.26 -3.80
C MET A 47 3.14 -7.74 -4.16
N ASP A 48 4.20 -8.54 -4.00
CA ASP A 48 4.27 -9.90 -4.56
C ASP A 48 3.17 -10.81 -3.98
N LYS A 49 2.85 -10.65 -2.69
CA LYS A 49 1.82 -11.43 -1.99
C LYS A 49 0.38 -11.18 -2.46
N TYR A 50 0.11 -10.11 -3.19
CA TYR A 50 -1.24 -9.83 -3.70
C TYR A 50 -1.50 -10.53 -5.04
N MET A 51 -0.51 -11.22 -5.62
CA MET A 51 -0.66 -11.97 -6.87
C MET A 51 -1.23 -13.39 -6.67
N ASP A 52 -1.53 -13.76 -5.42
CA ASP A 52 -2.15 -15.03 -5.08
C ASP A 52 -3.61 -15.07 -5.59
N SER A 53 -3.88 -15.96 -6.55
CA SER A 53 -5.19 -16.07 -7.20
C SER A 53 -6.30 -16.48 -6.24
N ASP A 54 -5.98 -17.34 -5.27
CA ASP A 54 -6.96 -17.83 -4.31
C ASP A 54 -7.36 -16.73 -3.30
N ALA A 55 -6.42 -15.84 -2.96
CA ALA A 55 -6.67 -14.66 -2.15
C ALA A 55 -7.47 -13.63 -2.93
N GLN A 56 -7.15 -13.40 -4.20
CA GLN A 56 -7.92 -12.50 -5.05
C GLN A 56 -9.35 -12.99 -5.25
N SER A 57 -9.55 -14.29 -5.52
CA SER A 57 -10.89 -14.86 -5.63
C SER A 57 -11.70 -14.66 -4.35
N ALA A 58 -11.12 -14.97 -3.18
CA ALA A 58 -11.80 -14.75 -1.91
C ALA A 58 -12.12 -13.28 -1.63
N ALA A 59 -11.26 -12.34 -2.08
CA ALA A 59 -11.52 -10.92 -1.96
C ALA A 59 -12.62 -10.45 -2.94
N LEU A 60 -12.70 -11.02 -4.14
CA LEU A 60 -13.76 -10.73 -5.09
C LEU A 60 -15.12 -11.15 -4.53
N ASP A 61 -15.23 -12.34 -3.93
CA ASP A 61 -16.46 -12.81 -3.28
C ASP A 61 -16.94 -11.80 -2.22
N VAL A 62 -16.03 -11.31 -1.39
CA VAL A 62 -16.30 -10.27 -0.39
C VAL A 62 -16.83 -8.97 -1.01
N VAL A 63 -16.30 -8.55 -2.16
CA VAL A 63 -16.79 -7.35 -2.85
C VAL A 63 -18.16 -7.60 -3.47
N LEU A 64 -18.41 -8.77 -4.05
CA LEU A 64 -19.73 -9.12 -4.61
C LEU A 64 -20.81 -9.13 -3.52
N GLU A 65 -20.49 -9.63 -2.33
CA GLU A 65 -21.40 -9.63 -1.17
C GLU A 65 -21.68 -8.23 -0.59
N SER A 66 -20.89 -7.21 -0.95
CA SER A 66 -21.03 -5.86 -0.39
C SER A 66 -22.23 -5.07 -0.94
N GLY A 67 -22.80 -5.49 -2.07
CA GLY A 67 -23.85 -4.74 -2.78
C GLY A 67 -23.39 -3.40 -3.37
N ILE A 68 -22.08 -3.15 -3.45
CA ILE A 68 -21.54 -1.90 -4.03
C ILE A 68 -21.87 -1.80 -5.53
N TYR A 69 -21.80 -2.91 -6.26
CA TYR A 69 -22.11 -2.93 -7.69
C TYR A 69 -23.55 -2.52 -7.98
N ASP A 70 -24.52 -2.99 -7.20
CA ASP A 70 -25.94 -2.64 -7.36
C ASP A 70 -26.17 -1.12 -7.23
N LYS A 71 -25.39 -0.45 -6.38
CA LYS A 71 -25.47 1.02 -6.20
C LYS A 71 -24.86 1.80 -7.37
N LEU A 72 -23.98 1.17 -8.15
CA LEU A 72 -23.22 1.82 -9.22
C LEU A 72 -23.67 1.41 -10.63
N GLU A 73 -24.44 0.33 -10.76
CA GLU A 73 -25.00 -0.16 -12.03
C GLU A 73 -25.66 0.95 -12.87
N PRO A 74 -26.42 1.91 -12.30
CA PRO A 74 -27.02 3.00 -13.09
C PRO A 74 -26.01 3.93 -13.78
N PHE A 75 -24.72 3.88 -13.41
CA PHE A 75 -23.64 4.73 -13.92
C PHE A 75 -22.53 3.90 -14.59
N ALA A 76 -22.81 2.67 -15.01
CA ALA A 76 -21.81 1.74 -15.55
C ALA A 76 -21.05 2.29 -16.77
N ASP A 77 -21.71 3.10 -17.59
CA ASP A 77 -21.15 3.68 -18.82
C ASP A 77 -20.40 5.00 -18.60
N GLU A 78 -20.41 5.54 -17.37
CA GLU A 78 -19.72 6.80 -17.07
C GLU A 78 -18.20 6.61 -17.06
N PRO A 79 -17.42 7.52 -17.64
CA PRO A 79 -15.96 7.38 -17.73
C PRO A 79 -15.27 7.35 -16.36
N ASP A 80 -15.93 7.87 -15.31
CA ASP A 80 -15.45 7.87 -13.93
C ASP A 80 -15.98 6.70 -13.09
N TYR A 81 -16.63 5.69 -13.70
CA TYR A 81 -17.21 4.55 -13.00
C TYR A 81 -16.22 3.87 -12.03
N ILE A 82 -14.99 3.60 -12.48
CA ILE A 82 -13.95 3.00 -11.64
C ILE A 82 -13.55 3.91 -10.48
N ASP A 83 -13.51 5.23 -10.69
CA ASP A 83 -13.22 6.18 -9.62
C ASP A 83 -14.37 6.18 -8.56
N ARG A 84 -15.62 6.06 -9.00
CA ARG A 84 -16.80 5.92 -8.12
C ARG A 84 -16.81 4.60 -7.36
N LEU A 85 -16.42 3.50 -8.02
CA LEU A 85 -16.23 2.20 -7.41
C LEU A 85 -15.22 2.26 -6.28
N VAL A 86 -14.03 2.83 -6.53
CA VAL A 86 -12.99 2.98 -5.51
C VAL A 86 -13.44 3.87 -4.35
N LYS A 87 -14.16 4.97 -4.60
CA LYS A 87 -14.73 5.80 -3.53
C LYS A 87 -15.75 5.04 -2.69
N SER A 88 -16.63 4.27 -3.33
CA SER A 88 -17.64 3.46 -2.65
C SER A 88 -17.01 2.34 -1.82
N LEU A 89 -15.93 1.73 -2.33
CA LEU A 89 -15.12 0.75 -1.60
C LEU A 89 -14.45 1.36 -0.37
N LEU A 90 -13.89 2.56 -0.45
CA LEU A 90 -13.30 3.24 0.71
C LEU A 90 -14.35 3.46 1.82
N GLU A 91 -15.54 3.94 1.45
CA GLU A 91 -16.65 4.19 2.39
C GLU A 91 -17.12 2.89 3.05
N TRP A 92 -17.45 1.87 2.25
CA TRP A 92 -17.88 0.57 2.75
C TRP A 92 -16.81 -0.10 3.61
N TYR A 93 -15.55 -0.04 3.17
CA TYR A 93 -14.45 -0.69 3.87
C TYR A 93 -14.27 -0.12 5.29
N LYS A 94 -14.36 1.20 5.43
CA LYS A 94 -14.19 1.89 6.71
C LYS A 94 -15.38 1.73 7.65
N ASN A 95 -16.60 1.83 7.12
CA ASN A 95 -17.80 1.93 7.96
C ASN A 95 -18.49 0.58 8.21
N GLU A 96 -18.29 -0.41 7.34
CA GLU A 96 -19.05 -1.66 7.38
C GLU A 96 -18.15 -2.89 7.46
N PHE A 97 -17.02 -2.90 6.75
CA PHE A 97 -16.22 -4.13 6.60
C PHE A 97 -15.10 -4.30 7.64
N PHE A 98 -14.28 -3.27 7.88
CA PHE A 98 -13.03 -3.40 8.62
C PHE A 98 -13.01 -2.52 9.89
N GLN A 99 -12.52 -3.07 10.99
CA GLN A 99 -12.55 -2.40 12.30
C GLN A 99 -11.15 -1.96 12.75
N TRP A 100 -11.07 -0.73 13.28
CA TRP A 100 -9.85 -0.23 13.91
C TRP A 100 -9.69 -0.79 15.34
N ILE A 101 -8.52 -1.34 15.66
CA ILE A 101 -8.22 -1.90 16.99
C ILE A 101 -7.04 -1.18 17.63
N ASN A 102 -7.31 -0.40 18.69
CA ASN A 102 -6.27 0.12 19.59
C ASN A 102 -5.85 -0.97 20.58
N LYS A 103 -6.77 -1.42 21.43
CA LYS A 103 -6.66 -2.62 22.25
C LYS A 103 -7.90 -3.49 22.01
N PRO A 104 -7.76 -4.81 21.88
CA PRO A 104 -8.89 -5.70 21.61
C PRO A 104 -9.89 -5.70 22.77
N ALA A 105 -11.19 -5.76 22.45
CA ALA A 105 -12.21 -5.99 23.45
C ALA A 105 -12.09 -7.41 24.04
N CYS A 106 -12.51 -7.57 25.29
CA CYS A 106 -12.56 -8.86 25.95
C CYS A 106 -13.86 -9.61 25.61
N GLU A 107 -13.80 -10.93 25.51
CA GLU A 107 -14.97 -11.81 25.36
C GLU A 107 -16.02 -11.63 26.47
N CYS A 108 -15.65 -11.10 27.65
CA CYS A 108 -16.60 -10.76 28.71
C CYS A 108 -17.40 -9.46 28.45
N GLY A 109 -17.31 -8.90 27.25
CA GLY A 109 -17.93 -7.64 26.85
C GLY A 109 -17.19 -6.38 27.34
N ASN A 110 -16.01 -6.52 27.94
CA ASN A 110 -15.23 -5.36 28.36
C ASN A 110 -14.51 -4.71 27.17
N SER A 111 -14.95 -3.52 26.78
CA SER A 111 -14.33 -2.70 25.74
C SER A 111 -13.62 -1.45 26.29
N ASP A 112 -13.63 -1.24 27.62
CA ASP A 112 -12.98 -0.10 28.26
C ASP A 112 -11.45 -0.20 28.12
N GLN A 113 -10.88 0.68 27.29
CA GLN A 113 -9.45 0.70 26.97
C GLN A 113 -8.56 0.94 28.20
N ASN A 114 -9.09 1.53 29.29
CA ASN A 114 -8.36 1.71 30.55
C ASN A 114 -8.28 0.43 31.37
N GLN A 115 -9.19 -0.52 31.14
CA GLN A 115 -9.21 -1.82 31.79
C GLN A 115 -8.58 -2.93 30.93
N ILE A 116 -8.12 -2.63 29.72
CA ILE A 116 -7.35 -3.55 28.89
C ILE A 116 -5.87 -3.16 29.01
N GLN A 117 -5.10 -3.96 29.75
CA GLN A 117 -3.70 -3.65 30.07
C GLN A 117 -2.75 -4.51 29.23
N PRO A 118 -1.74 -3.91 28.56
CA PRO A 118 -0.81 -4.68 27.74
C PRO A 118 0.04 -5.63 28.60
N LEU A 119 0.31 -6.81 28.05
CA LEU A 119 1.24 -7.80 28.57
C LEU A 119 2.41 -7.96 27.59
N GLN A 120 3.46 -8.67 28.01
CA GLN A 120 4.56 -9.00 27.11
C GLN A 120 4.03 -9.75 25.88
N PRO A 121 4.31 -9.29 24.66
CA PRO A 121 3.87 -9.98 23.45
C PRO A 121 4.60 -11.32 23.29
N MET A 122 4.07 -12.20 22.45
CA MET A 122 4.67 -13.50 22.15
C MET A 122 4.92 -13.70 20.66
N ARG A 123 5.75 -14.69 20.37
CA ARG A 123 5.88 -15.23 19.01
C ARG A 123 4.63 -16.04 18.63
N PRO A 124 4.30 -16.13 17.34
CA PRO A 124 3.34 -17.09 16.81
C PRO A 124 3.61 -18.50 17.32
N TYR A 125 2.54 -19.25 17.65
CA TYR A 125 2.65 -20.59 18.22
C TYR A 125 1.47 -21.51 17.85
N THR A 126 0.36 -20.96 17.35
CA THR A 126 -0.79 -21.74 16.89
C THR A 126 -0.75 -21.86 15.37
N ARG A 127 -1.41 -22.90 14.84
CA ARG A 127 -1.58 -23.09 13.39
C ARG A 127 -2.16 -21.84 12.71
N ALA A 128 -3.21 -21.26 13.28
CA ALA A 128 -3.83 -20.03 12.77
C ALA A 128 -2.86 -18.84 12.76
N HIS A 129 -1.96 -18.72 13.75
CA HIS A 129 -0.93 -17.67 13.76
C HIS A 129 0.03 -17.83 12.57
N PHE A 130 0.45 -19.06 12.25
CA PHE A 130 1.34 -19.33 11.13
C PHE A 130 0.65 -19.16 9.76
N GLU A 131 -0.56 -19.68 9.59
CA GLU A 131 -1.34 -19.55 8.35
C GLU A 131 -1.66 -18.07 8.04
N GLY A 132 -1.96 -17.28 9.07
CA GLY A 132 -2.16 -15.83 8.93
C GLY A 132 -0.87 -15.01 8.80
N GLN A 133 0.30 -15.66 8.79
CA GLN A 133 1.62 -15.02 8.78
C GLN A 133 1.75 -13.95 9.86
N ALA A 134 1.28 -14.25 11.07
CA ALA A 134 1.39 -13.32 12.19
C ALA A 134 2.87 -13.06 12.49
N GLY A 135 3.28 -11.79 12.58
CA GLY A 135 4.66 -11.46 12.99
C GLY A 135 4.84 -11.52 14.50
N ILE A 136 3.79 -11.14 15.23
CA ILE A 136 3.76 -11.04 16.68
C ILE A 136 2.33 -11.25 17.17
N VAL A 137 2.18 -11.79 18.38
CA VAL A 137 0.91 -11.90 19.08
C VAL A 137 0.95 -10.94 20.26
N GLU A 138 0.23 -9.82 20.13
CA GLU A 138 0.04 -8.87 21.23
C GLU A 138 -0.85 -9.52 22.29
N ARG A 139 -0.54 -9.30 23.57
CA ARG A 139 -1.32 -9.86 24.68
C ARG A 139 -1.80 -8.75 25.60
N TYR A 140 -2.98 -8.95 26.16
CA TYR A 140 -3.59 -8.00 27.08
C TYR A 140 -4.27 -8.73 28.25
N LYS A 141 -4.32 -8.09 29.41
CA LYS A 141 -5.09 -8.54 30.58
C LYS A 141 -6.35 -7.70 30.71
N CYS A 142 -7.50 -8.36 30.84
CA CYS A 142 -8.76 -7.70 31.13
C CYS A 142 -8.89 -7.44 32.64
N GLY A 143 -9.07 -6.18 33.05
CA GLY A 143 -9.27 -5.79 34.45
C GLY A 143 -10.60 -6.25 35.05
N LYS A 144 -11.60 -6.57 34.20
CA LYS A 144 -12.93 -7.03 34.65
C LYS A 144 -13.00 -8.52 34.97
N CYS A 145 -12.44 -9.37 34.09
CA CYS A 145 -12.51 -10.84 34.26
C CYS A 145 -11.15 -11.52 34.42
N SER A 146 -10.06 -10.76 34.42
CA SER A 146 -8.68 -11.28 34.52
C SER A 146 -8.27 -12.27 33.43
N LYS A 147 -9.06 -12.47 32.37
CA LYS A 147 -8.64 -13.29 31.22
C LYS A 147 -7.58 -12.56 30.39
N THR A 148 -6.72 -13.35 29.76
CA THR A 148 -5.76 -12.88 28.76
C THR A 148 -6.44 -12.82 27.40
N ILE A 149 -6.25 -11.72 26.69
CA ILE A 149 -6.72 -11.50 25.33
C ILE A 149 -5.50 -11.53 24.42
N GLU A 150 -5.58 -12.28 23.32
CA GLU A 150 -4.54 -12.31 22.30
C GLU A 150 -4.98 -11.57 21.04
N PHE A 151 -4.06 -10.82 20.45
CA PHE A 151 -4.27 -10.08 19.22
C PHE A 151 -3.11 -10.36 18.25
N PRO A 152 -3.24 -11.40 17.40
CA PRO A 152 -2.25 -11.70 16.38
C PRO A 152 -2.21 -10.60 15.31
N ARG A 153 -1.01 -10.11 14.99
CA ARG A 153 -0.77 -9.12 13.94
C ARG A 153 -0.53 -9.84 12.61
N TYR A 154 -1.62 -10.19 11.93
CA TYR A 154 -1.62 -10.97 10.69
C TYR A 154 -1.10 -10.17 9.49
N ASN A 155 -0.26 -10.81 8.67
CA ASN A 155 0.27 -10.23 7.42
C ASN A 155 -0.27 -10.90 6.16
N ASN A 156 -0.94 -12.06 6.28
CA ASN A 156 -1.62 -12.70 5.16
C ASN A 156 -2.92 -11.93 4.85
N PRO A 157 -3.02 -11.27 3.67
CA PRO A 157 -4.21 -10.47 3.35
C PRO A 157 -5.48 -11.31 3.21
N LYS A 158 -5.38 -12.60 2.79
CA LYS A 158 -6.54 -13.50 2.74
C LYS A 158 -7.12 -13.76 4.13
N THR A 159 -6.26 -13.95 5.14
CA THR A 159 -6.72 -14.08 6.53
C THR A 159 -7.43 -12.81 7.01
N LEU A 160 -6.96 -11.63 6.60
CA LEU A 160 -7.55 -10.35 6.99
C LEU A 160 -8.98 -10.15 6.45
N LEU A 161 -9.36 -10.78 5.33
CA LEU A 161 -10.74 -10.74 4.81
C LEU A 161 -11.76 -11.31 5.81
N SER A 162 -11.34 -12.29 6.62
CA SER A 162 -12.16 -12.90 7.68
C SER A 162 -11.92 -12.25 9.05
N PHE A 163 -10.67 -11.85 9.34
CA PHE A 163 -10.32 -11.25 10.62
C PHE A 163 -10.91 -9.84 10.79
N ARG A 164 -11.01 -9.08 9.68
CA ARG A 164 -11.72 -7.79 9.53
C ARG A 164 -11.37 -6.73 10.56
N LYS A 165 -10.17 -6.76 11.14
CA LYS A 165 -9.76 -5.82 12.17
C LYS A 165 -8.25 -5.66 12.25
N GLY A 166 -7.80 -4.48 12.68
CA GLY A 166 -6.38 -4.18 12.74
C GLY A 166 -6.06 -2.70 12.85
N ARG A 167 -4.84 -2.35 12.45
CA ARG A 167 -4.34 -0.98 12.39
C ARG A 167 -3.91 -0.68 10.95
N CYS A 168 -3.26 0.47 10.72
CA CYS A 168 -2.90 0.94 9.37
C CYS A 168 -2.27 -0.12 8.47
N GLY A 169 -1.38 -0.97 9.02
CA GLY A 169 -0.77 -2.10 8.31
C GLY A 169 -1.80 -3.11 7.79
N GLU A 170 -2.64 -3.65 8.68
CA GLU A 170 -3.69 -4.61 8.31
C GLU A 170 -4.75 -3.97 7.40
N TRP A 171 -5.15 -2.73 7.71
CA TRP A 171 -6.12 -1.96 6.92
C TRP A 171 -5.65 -1.80 5.48
N ASN A 172 -4.42 -1.35 5.27
CA ASN A 172 -3.86 -1.18 3.93
C ASN A 172 -3.65 -2.53 3.22
N ASN A 173 -3.15 -3.54 3.95
CA ASN A 173 -2.87 -4.86 3.40
C ASN A 173 -4.13 -5.56 2.84
N CYS A 174 -5.22 -5.56 3.60
CA CYS A 174 -6.47 -6.16 3.13
C CYS A 174 -7.13 -5.32 2.03
N PHE A 175 -7.06 -3.99 2.10
CA PHE A 175 -7.65 -3.13 1.08
C PHE A 175 -6.93 -3.24 -0.27
N ILE A 176 -5.59 -3.37 -0.28
CA ILE A 176 -4.83 -3.61 -1.52
C ILE A 176 -5.27 -4.93 -2.18
N LEU A 177 -5.48 -6.00 -1.40
CA LEU A 177 -5.96 -7.28 -1.95
C LEU A 177 -7.33 -7.12 -2.62
N ILE A 178 -8.25 -6.37 -2.00
CA ILE A 178 -9.56 -6.05 -2.57
C ILE A 178 -9.41 -5.28 -3.88
N LEU A 179 -8.55 -4.26 -3.96
CA LEU A 179 -8.35 -3.54 -5.21
C LEU A 179 -7.71 -4.42 -6.30
N CYS A 180 -6.77 -5.28 -5.92
CA CYS A 180 -6.13 -6.21 -6.84
C CYS A 180 -7.09 -7.28 -7.39
N SER A 181 -8.04 -7.78 -6.58
CA SER A 181 -9.03 -8.76 -7.05
C SER A 181 -9.97 -8.22 -8.12
N LEU A 182 -10.11 -6.89 -8.19
CA LEU A 182 -10.88 -6.18 -9.20
C LEU A 182 -10.07 -5.90 -10.48
N GLY A 183 -8.82 -6.39 -10.58
CA GLY A 183 -7.93 -6.13 -11.70
C GLY A 183 -7.47 -4.67 -11.79
N LEU A 184 -7.59 -3.89 -10.71
CA LEU A 184 -7.14 -2.50 -10.70
C LEU A 184 -5.61 -2.44 -10.63
N ASN A 185 -5.04 -1.40 -11.25
CA ASN A 185 -3.61 -1.14 -11.18
C ASN A 185 -3.31 -0.39 -9.87
N VAL A 186 -2.64 -1.08 -8.93
CA VAL A 186 -2.49 -0.66 -7.53
C VAL A 186 -1.03 -0.64 -7.13
N ARG A 187 -0.69 0.28 -6.23
CA ARG A 187 0.61 0.32 -5.55
C ARG A 187 0.45 0.36 -4.05
N TYR A 188 1.34 -0.35 -3.38
CA TYR A 188 1.61 -0.14 -1.97
C TYR A 188 2.42 1.13 -1.80
N VAL A 189 2.03 2.02 -0.90
CA VAL A 189 2.85 3.17 -0.52
C VAL A 189 3.40 3.01 0.88
N TRP A 190 4.72 3.04 0.97
CA TRP A 190 5.48 2.91 2.20
C TRP A 190 6.09 4.27 2.58
N ASN A 191 5.82 4.74 3.80
CA ASN A 191 6.53 5.87 4.40
C ASN A 191 7.47 5.39 5.51
N ALA A 192 8.69 5.93 5.54
CA ALA A 192 9.74 5.55 6.49
C ALA A 192 9.39 5.80 7.97
N GLU A 193 8.47 6.73 8.25
CA GLU A 193 7.99 7.07 9.59
C GLU A 193 6.70 6.28 9.92
N ASP A 194 6.76 4.96 9.71
CA ASP A 194 5.78 3.94 10.14
C ASP A 194 4.32 4.22 9.74
N HIS A 195 4.10 4.60 8.49
CA HIS A 195 2.75 4.69 7.93
C HIS A 195 2.70 4.18 6.51
N VAL A 196 1.54 3.64 6.14
CA VAL A 196 1.35 2.90 4.90
C VAL A 196 -0.04 3.15 4.38
N TRP A 197 -0.14 3.28 3.07
CA TRP A 197 -1.40 3.48 2.35
C TRP A 197 -1.23 2.91 0.94
N CYS A 198 -2.14 3.21 0.02
CA CYS A 198 -2.03 2.73 -1.36
C CYS A 198 -2.34 3.82 -2.39
N GLU A 199 -2.00 3.51 -3.64
CA GLU A 199 -2.44 4.29 -4.78
C GLU A 199 -3.12 3.37 -5.79
N PHE A 200 -4.07 3.90 -6.55
CA PHE A 200 -4.57 3.25 -7.75
C PHE A 200 -4.38 4.16 -8.96
N PHE A 201 -4.19 3.57 -10.13
CA PHE A 201 -4.14 4.34 -11.37
C PHE A 201 -5.55 4.58 -11.90
N SER A 202 -6.00 5.84 -11.87
CA SER A 202 -7.26 6.22 -12.50
C SER A 202 -7.03 6.45 -13.99
N LYS A 203 -7.71 5.67 -14.84
CA LYS A 203 -7.70 5.87 -16.30
C LYS A 203 -8.40 7.17 -16.69
N ASN A 204 -9.46 7.53 -15.96
CA ASN A 204 -10.22 8.77 -16.15
C ASN A 204 -9.35 10.02 -15.89
N LEU A 205 -8.60 10.02 -14.78
CA LEU A 205 -7.70 11.13 -14.42
C LEU A 205 -6.29 10.98 -15.00
N ASN A 206 -6.02 9.86 -15.67
CA ASN A 206 -4.74 9.47 -16.27
C ASN A 206 -3.51 9.65 -15.34
N ARG A 207 -3.67 9.30 -14.06
CA ARG A 207 -2.59 9.41 -13.05
C ARG A 207 -2.83 8.51 -11.83
N TRP A 208 -1.79 8.38 -11.02
CA TRP A 208 -1.85 7.73 -9.71
C TRP A 208 -2.60 8.57 -8.69
N ILE A 209 -3.66 8.00 -8.13
CA ILE A 209 -4.53 8.60 -7.13
C ILE A 209 -4.18 8.05 -5.76
N HIS A 210 -4.02 8.94 -4.79
CA HIS A 210 -3.83 8.59 -3.39
C HIS A 210 -5.08 7.93 -2.81
N LEU A 211 -4.92 6.83 -2.08
CA LEU A 211 -5.97 6.19 -1.31
C LEU A 211 -5.48 5.92 0.12
N ASP A 212 -6.27 6.35 1.11
CA ASP A 212 -6.11 5.91 2.49
C ASP A 212 -7.42 5.30 2.99
N SER A 213 -7.44 3.98 3.17
CA SER A 213 -8.61 3.24 3.64
C SER A 213 -8.91 3.50 5.11
N CYS A 214 -7.92 3.81 5.94
CA CYS A 214 -8.13 4.13 7.36
C CYS A 214 -8.92 5.43 7.53
N GLU A 215 -8.71 6.36 6.61
CA GLU A 215 -9.24 7.72 6.67
C GLU A 215 -10.37 7.96 5.67
N ASN A 216 -10.73 6.96 4.86
CA ASN A 216 -11.67 7.07 3.74
C ASN A 216 -11.34 8.29 2.86
N GLN A 217 -10.08 8.34 2.40
CA GLN A 217 -9.57 9.47 1.63
C GLN A 217 -9.25 9.05 0.20
N PHE A 218 -9.89 9.74 -0.74
CA PHE A 218 -9.61 9.65 -2.17
C PHE A 218 -8.89 10.92 -2.62
N ASP A 219 -7.73 10.77 -3.25
CA ASP A 219 -6.94 11.82 -3.88
C ASP A 219 -6.50 12.98 -2.96
N ASN A 220 -6.20 12.68 -1.69
CA ASN A 220 -5.76 13.66 -0.71
C ASN A 220 -4.31 13.41 -0.21
N PRO A 221 -3.28 13.58 -1.06
CA PRO A 221 -1.90 13.30 -0.67
C PRO A 221 -1.33 14.27 0.38
N THR A 222 -1.97 15.43 0.62
CA THR A 222 -1.53 16.41 1.63
C THR A 222 -2.08 16.13 3.03
N LEU A 223 -2.92 15.10 3.17
CA LEU A 223 -3.50 14.63 4.43
C LEU A 223 -2.45 14.52 5.54
N TYR A 224 -1.33 13.89 5.25
CA TYR A 224 -0.32 13.57 6.25
C TYR A 224 0.51 14.81 6.65
N CYS A 225 1.21 15.42 5.70
CA CYS A 225 2.14 16.50 6.02
C CYS A 225 1.43 17.78 6.45
N THR A 226 0.31 18.12 5.80
CA THR A 226 -0.41 19.37 6.03
C THR A 226 -1.58 19.17 6.98
N GLY A 227 -2.37 18.11 6.79
CA GLY A 227 -3.50 17.82 7.68
C GLY A 227 -3.06 17.39 9.08
N TRP A 228 -2.18 16.38 9.19
CA TRP A 228 -1.73 15.88 10.50
C TRP A 228 -0.49 16.61 11.03
N GLY A 229 0.15 17.46 10.23
CA GLY A 229 1.45 18.02 10.57
C GLY A 229 2.56 16.96 10.63
N LYS A 230 2.38 15.80 9.99
CA LYS A 230 3.33 14.68 10.05
C LYS A 230 4.67 15.08 9.43
N LYS A 231 5.75 14.79 10.15
CA LYS A 231 7.12 14.90 9.64
C LYS A 231 7.51 13.63 8.90
N MET A 232 8.02 13.75 7.68
CA MET A 232 8.32 12.61 6.80
C MET A 232 9.64 12.79 6.06
N SER A 233 10.36 11.69 5.77
CA SER A 233 11.63 11.70 5.02
C SER A 233 11.52 11.03 3.64
N TYR A 234 11.09 9.78 3.60
CA TYR A 234 10.99 8.96 2.39
C TYR A 234 9.59 8.39 2.25
N VAL A 235 9.05 8.46 1.03
CA VAL A 235 7.80 7.82 0.63
C VAL A 235 8.01 7.13 -0.70
N PHE A 236 7.85 5.80 -0.71
CA PHE A 236 8.06 4.96 -1.89
C PHE A 236 6.76 4.30 -2.30
N ALA A 237 6.44 4.35 -3.58
CA ALA A 237 5.34 3.61 -4.18
C ALA A 237 5.90 2.34 -4.84
N ILE A 238 5.33 1.20 -4.46
CA ILE A 238 5.74 -0.13 -4.89
C ILE A 238 4.62 -0.70 -5.75
N HIS A 239 4.91 -0.82 -7.04
CA HIS A 239 4.11 -1.54 -8.02
C HIS A 239 4.65 -2.97 -8.17
N ARG A 240 3.86 -3.89 -8.73
CA ARG A 240 4.34 -5.27 -9.01
C ARG A 240 5.63 -5.26 -9.84
N ASN A 241 5.70 -4.37 -10.83
CA ASN A 241 6.78 -4.35 -11.81
C ASN A 241 7.86 -3.28 -11.57
N TYR A 242 7.70 -2.38 -10.59
CA TYR A 242 8.68 -1.33 -10.30
C TYR A 242 8.46 -0.63 -8.96
N ILE A 243 9.46 0.11 -8.51
CA ILE A 243 9.42 1.05 -7.38
C ILE A 243 9.65 2.48 -7.87
N ALA A 244 8.99 3.45 -7.24
CA ALA A 244 9.17 4.87 -7.50
C ALA A 244 9.26 5.67 -6.20
N ASP A 245 10.17 6.65 -6.16
CA ASP A 245 10.15 7.69 -5.13
C ASP A 245 9.00 8.68 -5.42
N VAL A 246 8.04 8.72 -4.50
CA VAL A 246 6.87 9.61 -4.54
C VAL A 246 6.88 10.62 -3.39
N SER A 247 8.02 10.81 -2.72
CA SER A 247 8.18 11.73 -1.59
C SER A 247 7.72 13.14 -1.94
N ALA A 248 8.04 13.63 -3.13
CA ALA A 248 7.62 14.97 -3.59
C ALA A 248 6.09 15.13 -3.71
N LYS A 249 5.33 14.05 -3.89
CA LYS A 249 3.86 14.07 -3.92
C LYS A 249 3.28 14.29 -2.52
N TYR A 250 3.88 13.68 -1.50
CA TYR A 250 3.33 13.60 -0.14
C TYR A 250 3.98 14.56 0.87
N ILE A 251 5.22 14.99 0.63
CA ILE A 251 5.98 15.84 1.55
C ILE A 251 6.03 17.26 1.00
N LYS A 252 4.96 18.02 1.24
CA LYS A 252 4.89 19.45 0.85
C LYS A 252 5.42 20.40 1.93
N LYS A 253 5.44 19.93 3.18
CA LYS A 253 5.93 20.62 4.38
C LYS A 253 6.49 19.57 5.35
N ASN A 254 7.18 20.01 6.41
CA ASN A 254 7.65 19.14 7.48
C ASN A 254 8.60 18.03 7.01
N GLN A 255 9.41 18.30 5.99
CA GLN A 255 10.39 17.35 5.49
C GLN A 255 11.49 17.11 6.52
N LEU A 256 11.69 15.86 6.89
CA LEU A 256 12.83 15.40 7.66
C LEU A 256 14.08 15.29 6.77
N PRO A 257 15.29 15.35 7.35
CA PRO A 257 16.52 15.06 6.61
C PRO A 257 16.44 13.72 5.86
N ARG A 258 16.95 13.72 4.63
CA ARG A 258 17.10 12.53 3.80
C ARG A 258 18.56 12.11 3.80
N ASP A 259 18.99 11.57 4.93
CA ASP A 259 20.40 11.27 5.25
C ASP A 259 20.67 9.77 5.41
N LYS A 260 19.63 8.92 5.41
CA LYS A 260 19.76 7.44 5.43
C LYS A 260 20.52 6.85 4.23
N ILE A 261 20.56 7.56 3.10
CA ILE A 261 21.27 7.21 1.87
C ILE A 261 21.46 8.49 1.05
N SER A 262 22.50 8.59 0.20
CA SER A 262 22.58 9.72 -0.74
C SER A 262 21.54 9.58 -1.85
N GLU A 263 21.02 10.71 -2.37
CA GLU A 263 20.02 10.68 -3.45
C GLU A 263 20.52 9.94 -4.70
N GLN A 264 21.82 10.05 -5.02
CA GLN A 264 22.42 9.30 -6.13
C GLN A 264 22.40 7.79 -5.87
N GLN A 265 22.80 7.35 -4.66
CA GLN A 265 22.77 5.92 -4.31
C GLN A 265 21.33 5.38 -4.24
N LEU A 266 20.36 6.19 -3.80
CA LEU A 266 18.95 5.82 -3.82
C LEU A 266 18.44 5.63 -5.25
N ALA A 267 18.73 6.60 -6.13
CA ALA A 267 18.34 6.53 -7.53
C ALA A 267 18.95 5.31 -8.22
N ASP A 268 20.25 5.04 -8.01
CA ASP A 268 20.92 3.86 -8.57
C ASP A 268 20.35 2.56 -8.01
N THR A 269 20.01 2.52 -6.72
CA THR A 269 19.38 1.35 -6.09
C THR A 269 17.99 1.07 -6.67
N MET A 270 17.14 2.09 -6.79
CA MET A 270 15.81 1.93 -7.39
C MET A 270 15.87 1.58 -8.87
N ALA A 271 16.79 2.21 -9.62
CA ALA A 271 17.03 1.88 -11.03
C ALA A 271 17.44 0.41 -11.17
N TYR A 272 18.40 -0.05 -10.36
CA TYR A 272 18.83 -1.44 -10.38
C TYR A 272 17.68 -2.43 -10.10
N ILE A 273 16.85 -2.14 -9.09
CA ILE A 273 15.66 -2.94 -8.76
C ILE A 273 14.70 -3.00 -9.96
N ASN A 274 14.36 -1.84 -10.54
CA ASN A 274 13.43 -1.75 -11.67
C ASN A 274 13.96 -2.48 -12.91
N LEU A 275 15.21 -2.23 -13.28
CA LEU A 275 15.88 -2.90 -14.41
C LEU A 275 15.88 -4.42 -14.24
N THR A 276 16.15 -4.90 -13.01
CA THR A 276 16.11 -6.34 -12.70
C THR A 276 14.70 -6.91 -12.86
N LYS A 277 13.67 -6.22 -12.35
CA LYS A 277 12.26 -6.63 -12.53
C LYS A 277 11.85 -6.64 -14.01
N TRP A 278 12.24 -5.63 -14.78
CA TRP A 278 11.86 -5.51 -16.19
C TRP A 278 12.45 -6.62 -17.06
N LEU A 279 13.64 -7.14 -16.73
CA LEU A 279 14.21 -8.27 -17.46
C LEU A 279 13.40 -9.56 -17.33
N THR A 280 12.63 -9.74 -16.25
CA THR A 280 11.85 -10.96 -16.03
C THR A 280 10.44 -10.91 -16.62
N LEU A 281 10.00 -9.74 -17.09
CA LEU A 281 8.68 -9.58 -17.70
C LEU A 281 8.64 -10.18 -19.11
N ASP A 282 7.47 -10.60 -19.57
CA ASP A 282 7.25 -10.91 -20.99
C ASP A 282 7.24 -9.62 -21.85
N THR A 283 7.10 -9.76 -23.17
CA THR A 283 7.11 -8.61 -24.09
C THR A 283 6.01 -7.60 -23.78
N GLU A 284 4.76 -8.04 -23.58
CA GLU A 284 3.64 -7.11 -23.45
C GLU A 284 3.67 -6.39 -22.10
N ASP A 285 4.02 -7.13 -21.04
CA ASP A 285 4.20 -6.58 -19.70
C ASP A 285 5.38 -5.61 -19.63
N LEU A 286 6.50 -5.91 -20.31
CA LEU A 286 7.65 -5.01 -20.38
C LEU A 286 7.26 -3.68 -21.03
N LEU A 287 6.66 -3.72 -22.22
CA LEU A 287 6.32 -2.51 -22.98
C LEU A 287 5.28 -1.66 -22.25
N THR A 288 4.26 -2.30 -21.68
CA THR A 288 3.25 -1.63 -20.86
C THR A 288 3.87 -1.00 -19.62
N THR A 289 4.75 -1.72 -18.91
CA THR A 289 5.43 -1.21 -17.72
C THR A 289 6.31 0.00 -18.03
N LEU A 290 7.05 -0.03 -19.14
CA LEU A 290 7.89 1.10 -19.54
C LEU A 290 7.03 2.33 -19.87
N ALA A 291 5.92 2.15 -20.59
CA ALA A 291 4.98 3.24 -20.88
C ALA A 291 4.37 3.83 -19.59
N ASP A 292 3.90 2.97 -18.68
CA ASP A 292 3.33 3.37 -17.39
C ASP A 292 4.35 4.09 -16.51
N PHE A 293 5.61 3.62 -16.47
CA PHE A 293 6.69 4.24 -15.71
C PHE A 293 7.07 5.62 -16.26
N MET A 294 7.07 5.78 -17.59
CA MET A 294 7.27 7.06 -18.25
C MET A 294 6.12 8.03 -17.96
N ASN A 295 4.86 7.55 -17.99
CA ASN A 295 3.70 8.36 -17.65
C ASN A 295 3.75 8.82 -16.19
N ASP A 296 3.97 7.89 -15.26
CA ASP A 296 4.12 8.20 -13.84
C ASP A 296 5.20 9.26 -13.58
N SER A 297 6.35 9.13 -14.27
CA SER A 297 7.43 10.11 -14.17
C SER A 297 7.01 11.52 -14.55
N ARG A 298 6.09 11.67 -15.52
CA ARG A 298 5.53 12.96 -15.95
C ARG A 298 4.40 13.45 -15.03
N THR A 299 3.60 12.53 -14.49
CA THR A 299 2.36 12.88 -13.77
C THR A 299 2.49 12.96 -12.25
N ARG A 300 3.52 12.36 -11.64
CA ARG A 300 3.61 12.23 -10.16
C ARG A 300 3.68 13.55 -9.39
N THR A 301 4.00 14.65 -10.06
CA THR A 301 4.05 16.00 -9.48
C THR A 301 2.79 16.83 -9.75
N LEU A 302 1.84 16.30 -10.54
CA LEU A 302 0.58 16.99 -10.82
C LEU A 302 -0.21 17.22 -9.53
N ALA A 303 -0.94 18.33 -9.51
CA ALA A 303 -1.78 18.69 -8.38
C ALA A 303 -2.93 17.67 -8.22
N PRO A 304 -3.33 17.36 -6.98
CA PRO A 304 -4.54 16.59 -6.73
C PRO A 304 -5.77 17.35 -7.22
N THR A 305 -6.86 16.65 -7.45
CA THR A 305 -8.15 17.26 -7.79
C THR A 305 -8.60 18.12 -6.61
N PRO A 306 -9.12 19.35 -6.83
CA PRO A 306 -9.59 20.20 -5.75
C PRO A 306 -10.69 19.47 -4.96
N SER A 307 -10.42 19.18 -3.69
CA SER A 307 -11.44 18.64 -2.78
C SER A 307 -12.06 19.79 -1.97
N PRO A 308 -13.40 19.94 -1.96
CA PRO A 308 -14.06 20.89 -1.07
C PRO A 308 -14.02 20.44 0.41
N ALA A 309 -13.51 19.23 0.71
CA ALA A 309 -13.42 18.72 2.06
C ALA A 309 -12.34 19.45 2.86
N LYS A 310 -12.72 20.03 4.00
CA LYS A 310 -11.77 20.53 5.01
C LYS A 310 -10.85 19.38 5.42
N GLN A 311 -9.56 19.65 5.60
CA GLN A 311 -8.64 18.67 6.16
C GLN A 311 -9.17 18.21 7.52
N LEU A 312 -9.59 16.95 7.60
CA LEU A 312 -10.13 16.37 8.82
C LEU A 312 -8.98 16.00 9.76
N PRO A 313 -9.15 16.14 11.08
CA PRO A 313 -8.20 15.60 12.04
C PRO A 313 -8.11 14.09 11.85
N ARG A 314 -6.94 13.53 12.19
CA ARG A 314 -6.64 12.09 12.11
C ARG A 314 -7.75 11.28 12.79
N GLN A 315 -8.35 10.34 12.08
CA GLN A 315 -9.44 9.51 12.59
C GLN A 315 -8.96 8.15 13.11
N SER A 316 -7.79 7.67 12.64
CA SER A 316 -7.21 6.40 13.05
C SER A 316 -6.03 6.56 14.01
N GLY A 317 -5.95 5.74 15.06
CA GLY A 317 -4.82 5.70 16.00
C GLY A 317 -4.81 6.82 17.04
N ALA A 318 -4.78 6.44 18.31
CA ALA A 318 -4.70 7.40 19.41
C ALA A 318 -3.34 8.13 19.44
N PRO A 319 -3.26 9.40 19.86
CA PRO A 319 -2.02 10.18 19.89
C PRO A 319 -0.83 9.46 20.56
N GLU A 320 -1.07 8.79 21.69
CA GLU A 320 -0.07 8.00 22.42
C GLU A 320 0.50 6.82 21.61
N TRP A 321 -0.36 6.14 20.82
CA TRP A 321 0.05 5.06 19.92
C TRP A 321 0.93 5.57 18.78
N THR A 322 0.58 6.73 18.23
CA THR A 322 1.32 7.35 17.12
C THR A 322 2.70 7.86 17.58
N ALA A 323 2.79 8.37 18.80
CA ALA A 323 4.04 8.85 19.39
C ALA A 323 5.02 7.70 19.70
N THR A 324 4.55 6.62 20.32
CA THR A 324 5.40 5.47 20.70
C THR A 324 6.01 4.75 19.51
N ARG A 325 5.34 4.76 18.36
CA ARG A 325 5.82 4.15 17.12
C ARG A 325 6.68 5.07 16.25
N GLY A 326 6.82 6.34 16.64
CA GLY A 326 7.56 7.34 15.87
C GLY A 326 6.81 7.84 14.64
N GLU A 327 5.50 7.58 14.53
CA GLU A 327 4.67 8.05 13.42
C GLU A 327 4.54 9.59 13.39
N ALA A 328 4.82 10.27 14.51
CA ALA A 328 4.93 11.74 14.55
C ALA A 328 6.27 12.27 13.98
N GLY A 329 7.18 11.38 13.56
CA GLY A 329 8.54 11.73 13.13
C GLY A 329 9.42 12.21 14.28
N SER A 330 9.12 11.78 15.51
CA SER A 330 9.77 12.21 16.76
C SER A 330 10.79 11.21 17.32
N ARG A 331 11.17 10.16 16.57
CA ARG A 331 12.32 9.34 16.98
C ARG A 331 13.59 10.16 16.75
N ASN A 332 14.11 10.74 17.82
CA ASN A 332 15.50 11.16 17.89
C ASN A 332 16.38 9.91 17.94
N GLN A 333 17.32 9.88 16.98
CA GLN A 333 18.52 9.03 16.87
C GLN A 333 18.33 7.64 16.26
#